data_AF-A0A2S2PQU5-F1
#
_entry.id   AF-A0A2S2PQU5-F1
#
_cell.length_a   1.000
_cell.length_b   1.000
_cell.length_c   1.000
_cell.angle_alpha   90.00
_cell.angle_beta   90.00
_cell.angle_gamma   90.00
#
_symmetry.space_group_name_H-M   'P 1'
#
loop_
_entity.id
_entity.type
_entity.pdbx_description
1 polymer ?
#
loop_
_entity_poly.entity_id
_entity_poly.type
_entity_poly.pdbx_seq_one_letter_code
_entity_poly.pdbx_strand_id
1 'polypeptide(L)'
;GITKKYKQPIAYTFIKGSTNKFQLCALIKKVVTSIQKTGLKIIATICDQGASNEGAIKLLNEETKAYCLKNNKKYSEDYYEIECDGNKRLKIIHLFDPPHLLKGIRNNLLQKDLIFMTNNEKKSSSMATPG
;
A
#
# COMPACT_ATOMS: atom_id res chain seq x y z
N GLY A 1 10.91 10.47 10.13
CA GLY A 1 11.96 9.63 10.70
C GLY A 1 11.31 8.67 11.65
N ILE A 2 11.68 7.40 11.58
CA ILE A 2 11.08 6.36 12.44
C ILE A 2 11.74 6.38 13.83
N THR A 3 13.08 6.47 13.86
CA THR A 3 13.87 6.50 15.11
C THR A 3 14.05 7.91 15.69
N LYS A 4 13.83 8.95 14.88
CA LYS A 4 13.99 10.37 15.25
C LYS A 4 12.78 11.16 14.78
N LYS A 5 12.33 12.13 15.59
CA LYS A 5 11.21 13.03 15.28
C LYS A 5 11.61 14.07 14.23
N TYR A 6 11.69 13.63 12.98
CA TYR A 6 12.06 14.44 11.82
C TYR A 6 11.07 14.21 10.68
N LYS A 7 10.67 15.27 9.96
CA LYS A 7 9.79 15.18 8.79
C LYS A 7 10.30 16.15 7.72
N GLN A 8 10.31 15.71 6.46
CA GLN A 8 10.70 16.53 5.32
C GLN A 8 9.83 16.15 4.11
N PRO A 9 9.21 17.12 3.41
CA PRO A 9 8.58 16.84 2.13
C PRO A 9 9.66 16.54 1.07
N ILE A 10 9.53 15.40 0.38
CA ILE A 10 10.54 14.95 -0.59
C ILE A 10 10.07 15.12 -2.05
N ALA A 11 8.77 15.04 -2.29
CA ALA A 11 8.20 15.14 -3.63
C ALA A 11 6.88 15.92 -3.59
N TYR A 12 6.66 16.74 -4.60
CA TYR A 12 5.43 17.46 -4.82
C TYR A 12 5.17 17.52 -6.33
N THR A 13 3.96 17.18 -6.76
CA THR A 13 3.59 17.16 -8.17
C THR A 13 2.20 17.74 -8.38
N PHE A 14 2.05 18.57 -9.39
CA PHE A 14 0.73 19.01 -9.86
C PHE A 14 0.12 17.94 -10.77
N ILE A 15 -1.17 17.69 -10.60
CA ILE A 15 -1.89 16.66 -11.36
C ILE A 15 -3.11 17.35 -11.99
N LYS A 16 -3.33 17.13 -13.29
CA LYS A 16 -4.56 17.55 -13.97
C LYS A 16 -5.57 16.40 -13.88
N GLY A 17 -6.52 16.49 -12.95
CA GLY A 17 -7.49 15.41 -12.67
C GLY A 17 -6.95 14.39 -11.66
N SER A 18 -7.16 13.10 -11.90
CA SER A 18 -6.67 12.02 -11.03
C SER A 18 -5.37 11.40 -11.55
N THR A 19 -4.45 11.08 -10.64
CA THR A 19 -3.25 10.31 -11.00
C THR A 19 -3.65 8.88 -11.31
N ASN A 20 -3.33 8.40 -12.50
CA ASN A 20 -3.58 7.00 -12.82
C ASN A 20 -2.58 6.09 -12.08
N LYS A 21 -2.96 4.83 -11.85
CA LYS A 21 -2.14 3.86 -11.10
C LYS A 21 -0.74 3.63 -11.69
N PHE A 22 -0.57 3.72 -13.00
CA PHE A 22 0.72 3.51 -13.67
C PHE A 22 1.68 4.67 -13.43
N GLN A 23 1.18 5.90 -13.53
CA GLN A 23 1.92 7.12 -13.22
C GLN A 23 2.33 7.15 -11.75
N LEU A 24 1.41 6.79 -10.84
CA LEU A 24 1.70 6.71 -9.43
C LEU A 24 2.79 5.66 -9.13
N CYS A 25 2.68 4.46 -9.71
CA CYS A 25 3.69 3.42 -9.59
C CYS A 25 5.08 3.91 -10.06
N ALA A 26 5.14 4.58 -11.22
CA ALA A 26 6.38 5.16 -11.74
C ALA A 26 6.95 6.26 -10.83
N LEU A 27 6.10 7.13 -10.28
CA LEU A 27 6.51 8.17 -9.33
C LEU A 27 7.07 7.57 -8.04
N ILE A 28 6.43 6.54 -7.48
CA ILE A 28 6.91 5.83 -6.29
C ILE A 28 8.31 5.27 -6.55
N LYS A 29 8.52 4.56 -7.68
CA LYS A 29 9.85 4.03 -8.04
C LYS A 29 10.88 5.14 -8.14
N LYS A 30 10.58 6.22 -8.85
CA LYS A 30 11.50 7.36 -9.02
C LYS A 30 11.90 7.95 -7.68
N VAL A 31 10.94 8.22 -6.80
CA VAL A 31 11.19 8.81 -5.47
C VAL A 31 11.99 7.85 -4.59
N VAL A 32 11.62 6.57 -4.56
CA VAL A 32 12.34 5.55 -3.79
C VAL A 32 13.80 5.43 -4.23
N THR A 33 14.05 5.31 -5.53
CA THR A 33 15.41 5.23 -6.07
C THR A 33 16.22 6.50 -5.77
N SER A 34 15.61 7.68 -5.88
CA SER A 34 16.26 8.95 -5.51
C SER A 34 16.61 9.04 -4.03
N ILE A 35 15.70 8.65 -3.13
CA ILE A 35 15.95 8.67 -1.69
C ILE A 35 17.04 7.66 -1.32
N GLN A 36 17.02 6.47 -1.92
CA GLN A 36 18.00 5.43 -1.63
C GLN A 36 19.44 5.89 -1.92
N LYS A 37 19.63 6.73 -2.94
CA LYS A 37 20.94 7.35 -3.28
C LYS A 37 21.50 8.27 -2.20
N THR A 38 20.64 8.82 -1.35
CA THR A 38 21.06 9.70 -0.24
C THR A 38 21.56 8.94 0.99
N GLY A 39 21.46 7.60 0.99
CA GLY A 39 21.77 6.77 2.15
C GLY A 39 20.61 6.62 3.15
N LEU A 40 19.50 7.34 2.95
CA LEU A 40 18.27 7.14 3.71
C LEU A 40 17.66 5.77 3.39
N LYS A 41 17.40 4.98 4.43
CA LYS A 41 16.81 3.64 4.31
C LYS A 41 15.29 3.71 4.39
N ILE A 42 14.63 3.46 3.26
CA ILE A 42 13.18 3.30 3.23
C ILE A 42 12.85 1.86 3.63
N ILE A 43 11.99 1.69 4.63
CA ILE A 43 11.53 0.37 5.10
C ILE A 43 10.06 0.11 4.81
N ALA A 44 9.24 1.16 4.73
CA ALA A 44 7.81 1.05 4.53
C ALA A 44 7.23 2.26 3.77
N THR A 45 6.09 2.05 3.11
CA THR A 45 5.23 3.09 2.55
C THR A 45 3.84 3.02 3.16
N ILE A 46 3.16 4.17 3.24
CA ILE A 46 1.81 4.29 3.77
C ILE A 46 0.95 5.09 2.79
N CYS A 47 -0.26 4.62 2.48
CA CYS A 47 -1.25 5.39 1.72
C CYS A 47 -2.70 5.10 2.17
N ASP A 48 -3.66 5.86 1.63
CA ASP A 48 -5.08 5.54 1.78
C ASP A 48 -5.53 4.40 0.83
N GLN A 49 -6.79 3.97 0.95
CA GLN A 49 -7.40 2.93 0.09
C GLN A 49 -8.02 3.48 -1.20
N GLY A 50 -7.51 4.59 -1.74
CA GLY A 50 -7.95 5.10 -3.03
C GLY A 50 -7.63 4.12 -4.16
N ALA A 51 -8.53 3.98 -5.13
CA ALA A 51 -8.38 3.01 -6.23
C ALA A 51 -7.05 3.14 -7.01
N SER A 52 -6.53 4.36 -7.17
CA SER A 52 -5.22 4.59 -7.79
C SER A 52 -4.06 4.05 -6.94
N ASN A 53 -4.13 4.22 -5.61
CA ASN A 53 -3.14 3.73 -4.66
C ASN A 53 -3.13 2.21 -4.63
N GLU A 54 -4.30 1.58 -4.45
CA GLU A 54 -4.45 0.12 -4.48
C GLU A 54 -3.94 -0.46 -5.81
N GLY A 55 -4.29 0.18 -6.93
CA GLY A 55 -3.83 -0.21 -8.25
C GLY A 55 -2.31 -0.12 -8.41
N ALA A 56 -1.67 0.91 -7.86
CA ALA A 56 -0.22 1.08 -7.93
C ALA A 56 0.53 0.03 -7.09
N ILE A 57 0.03 -0.26 -5.87
CA ILE A 57 0.61 -1.30 -5.01
C ILE A 57 0.46 -2.68 -5.62
N LYS A 58 -0.69 -2.98 -6.23
CA LYS A 58 -0.89 -4.22 -6.97
C LYS A 58 0.12 -4.39 -8.11
N LEU A 59 0.37 -3.34 -8.89
CA LEU A 59 1.39 -3.37 -9.95
C LEU A 59 2.79 -3.66 -9.38
N LEU A 60 3.17 -3.04 -8.26
CA LEU A 60 4.46 -3.29 -7.62
C LEU A 60 4.60 -4.74 -7.12
N ASN A 61 3.54 -5.31 -6.56
CA ASN A 61 3.51 -6.72 -6.14
C ASN A 61 3.61 -7.67 -7.35
N GLU A 62 2.87 -7.40 -8.42
CA GLU A 62 2.91 -8.19 -9.67
C GLU A 62 4.32 -8.19 -10.29
N GLU A 63 4.98 -7.03 -10.34
CA GLU A 63 6.37 -6.93 -10.82
C GLU A 63 7.35 -7.70 -9.93
N THR A 64 7.16 -7.62 -8.61
CA THR A 64 7.97 -8.36 -7.63
C THR A 64 7.80 -9.86 -7.83
N LYS A 65 6.56 -10.33 -7.98
CA LYS A 65 6.23 -11.73 -8.24
C LYS A 65 6.85 -12.22 -9.56
N ALA A 66 6.76 -11.44 -10.62
CA ALA A 66 7.35 -11.76 -11.92
C ALA A 66 8.89 -11.88 -11.82
N TYR A 67 9.54 -10.96 -11.10
CA TYR A 67 10.97 -11.03 -10.83
C TYR A 67 11.34 -12.28 -10.04
N CYS A 68 10.63 -12.58 -8.94
CA CYS A 68 10.88 -13.75 -8.12
C CYS A 68 10.77 -15.04 -8.94
N LEU A 69 9.72 -15.18 -9.76
CA LEU A 69 9.51 -16.32 -10.64
C LEU A 69 10.64 -16.49 -11.65
N LYS A 70 11.03 -15.41 -12.34
CA LYS A 70 12.12 -15.43 -13.34
C LYS A 70 13.47 -15.85 -12.73
N ASN A 71 13.68 -15.58 -11.44
CA ASN A 71 14.94 -15.83 -10.75
C ASN A 71 14.89 -17.04 -9.80
N ASN A 72 13.84 -17.87 -9.87
CA ASN A 72 13.62 -19.00 -8.95
C ASN A 72 13.73 -18.61 -7.45
N LYS A 73 13.25 -17.42 -7.10
CA LYS A 73 13.20 -16.91 -5.72
C LYS A 73 11.79 -17.09 -5.14
N LYS A 74 11.71 -17.34 -3.84
CA LYS A 74 10.43 -17.37 -3.12
C LYS A 74 9.81 -15.97 -3.10
N TYR A 75 8.55 -15.87 -3.51
CA TYR A 75 7.73 -14.67 -3.36
C TYR A 75 7.09 -14.63 -1.96
N SER A 76 6.97 -13.43 -1.39
CA SER A 76 6.22 -13.14 -0.16
C SER A 76 5.29 -11.96 -0.44
N GLU A 77 4.10 -11.98 0.13
CA GLU A 77 3.10 -10.92 0.01
C GLU A 77 3.33 -9.77 1.03
N ASP A 78 4.31 -9.92 1.91
CA ASP A 78 4.58 -8.96 2.99
C ASP A 78 5.27 -7.68 2.50
N TYR A 79 5.86 -7.71 1.29
CA TYR A 79 6.61 -6.60 0.73
C TYR A 79 6.58 -6.62 -0.81
N TYR A 80 6.82 -5.45 -1.40
CA TYR A 80 7.21 -5.33 -2.80
C TYR A 80 8.69 -4.94 -2.93
N GLU A 81 9.28 -5.23 -4.09
CA GLU A 81 10.68 -4.97 -4.40
C GLU A 81 10.85 -3.94 -5.52
N ILE A 82 11.52 -2.82 -5.20
CA ILE A 82 11.91 -1.81 -6.20
C ILE A 82 13.39 -1.98 -6.54
N GLU A 83 13.67 -2.10 -7.82
CA GLU A 83 15.03 -2.09 -8.34
C GLU A 83 15.65 -0.69 -8.22
N CYS A 84 16.82 -0.65 -7.61
CA CYS A 84 17.67 0.52 -7.44
C CYS A 84 18.98 0.31 -8.20
N ASP A 85 19.80 1.35 -8.27
CA ASP A 85 21.10 1.33 -8.95
C ASP A 85 21.95 0.08 -8.61
N GLY A 86 22.54 -0.52 -9.64
CA GLY A 86 23.42 -1.68 -9.52
C GLY A 86 22.70 -3.02 -9.32
N ASN A 87 21.50 -3.21 -9.92
CA ASN A 87 20.66 -4.43 -9.80
C ASN A 87 20.26 -4.79 -8.36
N LYS A 88 20.40 -3.85 -7.42
CA LYS A 88 20.01 -4.06 -6.02
C LYS A 88 18.53 -3.80 -5.88
N ARG A 89 17.77 -4.76 -5.35
CA ARG A 89 16.35 -4.59 -5.07
C ARG A 89 16.11 -4.25 -3.60
N LEU A 90 15.33 -3.21 -3.36
CA LEU A 90 14.92 -2.77 -2.03
C LEU A 90 13.54 -3.34 -1.70
N LYS A 91 13.46 -4.11 -0.60
CA LYS A 91 12.20 -4.62 -0.06
C LYS A 91 11.51 -3.54 0.76
N ILE A 92 10.23 -3.30 0.51
CA ILE A 92 9.44 -2.26 1.16
C ILE A 92 8.10 -2.86 1.60
N ILE A 93 7.77 -2.71 2.89
CA ILE A 93 6.48 -3.10 3.44
C ILE A 93 5.46 -2.02 3.10
N HIS A 94 4.29 -2.42 2.59
CA HIS A 94 3.20 -1.50 2.36
C HIS A 94 2.16 -1.55 3.48
N LEU A 95 1.72 -0.39 3.96
CA LEU A 95 0.66 -0.28 4.97
C LEU A 95 -0.43 0.68 4.48
N PHE A 96 -1.68 0.37 4.81
CA PHE A 96 -2.77 1.33 4.66
C PHE A 96 -2.93 2.17 5.92
N ASP A 97 -3.35 3.43 5.74
CA ASP A 97 -3.70 4.35 6.81
C ASP A 97 -4.80 3.76 7.73
N PRO A 98 -4.52 3.56 9.03
CA PRO A 98 -5.51 2.99 9.95
C PRO A 98 -6.79 3.82 10.13
N PRO A 99 -6.74 5.17 10.29
CA PRO A 99 -7.95 6.00 10.31
C PRO A 99 -8.93 5.77 9.15
N HIS A 100 -8.42 5.66 7.91
CA HIS A 100 -9.22 5.42 6.72
C HIS A 100 -9.80 4.01 6.69
N LEU A 101 -9.04 3.00 7.13
CA LEU A 101 -9.55 1.64 7.31
C LEU A 101 -10.72 1.60 8.30
N LEU A 102 -10.54 2.21 9.47
CA LEU A 102 -11.57 2.24 10.51
C LEU A 102 -12.82 2.99 10.05
N LYS A 103 -12.66 4.10 9.33
CA LYS A 103 -13.78 4.84 8.73
C LYS A 103 -14.53 3.99 7.70
N GLY A 104 -13.81 3.23 6.88
CA GLY A 104 -14.39 2.30 5.90
C GLY A 104 -15.20 1.19 6.56
N ILE A 105 -14.64 0.54 7.59
CA ILE A 105 -15.33 -0.49 8.38
C ILE A 105 -16.60 0.09 9.01
N ARG A 106 -16.49 1.22 9.71
CA ARG A 106 -17.64 1.90 10.33
C ARG A 106 -18.75 2.18 9.32
N ASN A 107 -18.41 2.75 8.16
CA ASN A 107 -19.40 3.07 7.13
C ASN A 107 -20.09 1.81 6.57
N ASN A 108 -19.33 0.73 6.34
CA ASN A 108 -19.91 -0.54 5.91
C ASN A 108 -20.85 -1.11 6.97
N LEU A 109 -20.48 -1.08 8.25
CA LEU A 109 -21.33 -1.57 9.35
C LEU A 109 -22.60 -0.74 9.56
N LEU A 110 -22.58 0.55 9.21
CA LEU A 110 -23.76 1.41 9.27
C LEU A 110 -24.73 1.20 8.09
N GLN A 111 -24.22 0.78 6.93
CA GLN A 111 -24.99 0.71 5.69
C GLN A 111 -25.34 -0.71 5.26
N LYS A 112 -24.67 -1.72 5.81
CA LYS A 112 -24.74 -3.12 5.38
C LYS A 112 -24.68 -4.03 6.59
N ASP A 113 -25.27 -5.21 6.44
CA ASP A 113 -25.16 -6.26 7.44
C ASP A 113 -23.79 -6.90 7.41
N LEU A 114 -23.22 -7.13 8.60
CA LEU A 114 -21.99 -7.88 8.78
C LEU A 114 -22.32 -9.37 8.74
N ILE A 115 -21.74 -10.08 7.77
CA ILE A 115 -21.80 -11.54 7.71
C ILE A 115 -20.45 -12.10 8.18
N PHE A 116 -20.48 -13.00 9.15
CA PHE A 116 -19.27 -13.64 9.69
C PHE A 116 -19.53 -15.10 10.03
N MET A 117 -18.48 -15.90 10.06
CA MET A 117 -18.56 -17.31 10.47
C MET A 117 -18.06 -17.48 11.90
N THR A 118 -18.78 -18.28 12.68
CA THR A 118 -18.36 -18.69 14.03
C THR A 118 -18.68 -20.17 14.18
N ASN A 119 -17.69 -21.00 14.55
CA ASN A 119 -17.85 -22.45 14.67
C ASN A 119 -18.46 -23.11 13.42
N ASN A 120 -18.03 -22.68 12.22
CA ASN A 120 -18.58 -23.09 10.92
C ASN A 120 -20.07 -22.74 10.67
N GLU A 121 -20.70 -21.95 11.55
CA GLU A 121 -22.03 -21.41 11.34
C GLU A 121 -21.95 -19.99 10.77
N LYS A 122 -22.72 -19.73 9.72
CA LYS A 122 -22.86 -18.39 9.13
C LYS A 122 -23.82 -17.57 9.98
N LYS A 123 -23.36 -16.42 10.48
CA LYS A 123 -24.14 -15.47 11.28
C LYS A 123 -24.19 -14.12 10.56
N SER A 124 -25.28 -13.39 10.75
CA SER A 124 -25.45 -12.02 10.26
C SER A 124 -25.80 -11.10 11.43
N SER A 125 -25.23 -9.90 11.45
CA SER A 125 -25.52 -8.87 12.44
C SER A 125 -25.77 -7.55 11.73
N SER A 126 -26.83 -6.85 12.10
CA SER A 126 -27.16 -5.51 11.64
C SER A 126 -26.93 -4.51 12.77
N MET A 127 -26.40 -3.34 12.45
CA MET A 127 -26.27 -2.26 13.43
C MET A 127 -27.60 -1.52 13.49
N ALA A 128 -28.33 -1.63 14.59
CA ALA A 128 -29.61 -0.95 14.77
C ALA A 128 -29.41 0.57 14.63
N THR A 129 -30.05 1.19 13.63
CA THR A 129 -30.13 2.64 13.55
C THR A 129 -31.02 3.14 14.68
N PRO A 130 -30.57 4.07 15.54
CA PRO A 130 -31.48 4.77 16.44
C PRO A 130 -32.53 5.49 15.57
N GLY A 131 -33.81 5.23 15.85
CA GLY A 131 -34.93 5.93 15.21
C GLY A 131 -35.00 7.39 15.61
#